data_AF-A0A7Y0X4Q6-F1
#
_entry.id   AF-A0A7Y0X4Q6-F1
#
_cell.length_a   1.000
_cell.length_b   1.000
_cell.length_c   1.000
_cell.angle_alpha   90.00
_cell.angle_beta   90.00
_cell.angle_gamma   90.00
#
_symmetry.space_group_name_H-M   'P 1'
#
loop_
_entity.id
_entity.type
_entity.pdbx_description
1 polymer ?
#
loop_
_entity_poly.entity_id
_entity_poly.type
_entity_poly.pdbx_seq_one_letter_code
_entity_poly.pdbx_strand_id
1 'polypeptide(L)'
;VDATEALIQDQNLQRVTLNMVNSLALHWWIPRMSDLQGFAPQLDVRLSNLSGRFNLEQEGIDAALVHGNPEEWQDYYCEKLSED
;
A
#
# COMPACT_ATOMS: atom_id res chain seq x y z
N VAL A 1 28.82 20.24 -8.73
CA VAL A 1 28.66 19.50 -7.45
C VAL A 1 27.22 19.04 -7.44
N ASP A 2 26.89 18.00 -8.20
CA ASP A 2 25.49 17.75 -8.61
C ASP A 2 25.01 16.31 -8.35
N ALA A 3 25.92 15.41 -7.96
CA ALA A 3 25.58 14.00 -7.72
C ALA A 3 24.98 13.74 -6.32
N THR A 4 25.33 14.56 -5.33
CA THR A 4 24.92 14.35 -3.93
C THR A 4 23.51 14.88 -3.66
N GLU A 5 23.07 15.94 -4.35
CA GLU A 5 21.72 16.50 -4.16
C GLU A 5 20.62 15.62 -4.77
N ALA A 6 20.90 14.93 -5.88
CA ALA A 6 19.97 13.98 -6.48
C ALA A 6 19.68 12.77 -5.57
N LEU A 7 20.65 12.33 -4.77
CA LEU A 7 20.50 11.23 -3.79
C LEU A 7 19.71 11.65 -2.54
N ILE A 8 19.71 12.93 -2.20
CA ILE A 8 18.95 13.46 -1.05
C ILE A 8 17.48 13.67 -1.43
N GLN A 9 17.17 13.96 -2.70
CA GLN A 9 15.79 14.04 -3.19
C GLN A 9 15.04 12.71 -3.13
N ASP A 10 15.75 11.58 -3.27
CA ASP A 10 15.20 10.23 -3.21
C ASP A 10 14.64 9.88 -1.80
N GLN A 11 15.08 10.59 -0.75
CA GLN A 11 14.56 10.44 0.61
C GLN A 11 13.18 11.09 0.83
N ASN A 12 12.68 11.85 -0.14
CA ASN A 12 11.37 12.51 -0.09
C ASN A 12 10.33 11.89 -1.03
N LEU A 13 10.60 10.70 -1.60
CA LEU A 13 9.56 9.92 -2.25
C LEU A 13 8.52 9.53 -1.19
N GLN A 14 7.33 10.14 -1.29
CA GLN A 14 6.17 9.74 -0.50
C GLN A 14 5.78 8.34 -0.96
N ARG A 15 6.38 7.31 -0.35
CA ARG A 15 6.16 5.92 -0.73
C ARG A 15 5.19 5.27 0.23
N VAL A 16 4.27 4.48 -0.30
CA VAL A 16 3.38 3.63 0.48
C VAL A 16 3.39 2.22 -0.11
N THR A 17 3.69 1.22 0.70
CA THR A 17 3.57 -0.20 0.35
C THR A 17 2.22 -0.71 0.82
N LEU A 18 1.37 -1.08 -0.13
CA LEU A 18 0.01 -1.55 0.09
C LEU A 18 -0.09 -3.04 -0.25
N ASN A 19 -0.42 -3.86 0.74
CA ASN A 19 -0.70 -5.28 0.51
C ASN A 19 -2.16 -5.48 0.11
N MET A 20 -2.42 -6.26 -0.93
CA MET A 20 -3.77 -6.68 -1.27
C MET A 20 -3.77 -8.00 -2.04
N VAL A 21 -4.89 -8.72 -2.00
CA VAL A 21 -5.06 -9.92 -2.85
C VAL A 21 -5.02 -9.54 -4.33
N ASN A 22 -4.54 -10.46 -5.18
CA ASN A 22 -4.37 -10.21 -6.61
C ASN A 22 -5.65 -9.72 -7.31
N SER A 23 -6.82 -10.24 -6.90
CA SER A 23 -8.11 -9.81 -7.46
C SER A 23 -8.40 -8.34 -7.19
N LEU A 24 -8.08 -7.83 -5.99
CA LEU A 24 -8.20 -6.41 -5.66
C LEU A 24 -7.17 -5.57 -6.43
N ALA A 25 -5.94 -6.05 -6.58
CA ALA A 25 -4.93 -5.36 -7.38
C ALA A 25 -5.43 -5.13 -8.81
N LEU A 26 -5.99 -6.17 -9.45
CA LEU A 26 -6.42 -6.10 -10.83
C LEU A 26 -7.74 -5.34 -11.02
N HIS A 27 -8.74 -5.59 -10.18
CA HIS A 27 -10.11 -5.13 -10.42
C HIS A 27 -10.50 -3.89 -9.61
N TRP A 28 -9.79 -3.61 -8.52
CA TRP A 28 -10.10 -2.46 -7.66
C TRP A 28 -9.02 -1.38 -7.74
N TRP A 29 -7.75 -1.76 -7.61
CA TRP A 29 -6.62 -0.83 -7.58
C TRP A 29 -6.27 -0.24 -8.94
N ILE A 30 -6.02 -1.08 -9.97
CA ILE A 30 -5.63 -0.60 -11.30
C ILE A 30 -6.59 0.48 -11.85
N PRO A 31 -7.92 0.31 -11.79
CA PRO A 31 -8.85 1.34 -12.27
C PRO A 31 -8.78 2.68 -11.52
N ARG A 32 -8.32 2.68 -10.26
CA ARG A 32 -8.26 3.87 -9.38
C ARG A 32 -6.88 4.52 -9.36
N MET A 33 -5.88 3.87 -9.93
CA MET A 33 -4.50 4.35 -9.96
C MET A 33 -4.38 5.72 -10.62
N SER A 34 -5.11 5.95 -11.73
CA SER A 34 -5.08 7.24 -12.44
C SER A 34 -5.58 8.40 -11.57
N ASP A 35 -6.65 8.18 -10.82
CA ASP A 35 -7.27 9.21 -9.99
C ASP A 35 -6.36 9.54 -8.80
N LEU A 36 -5.74 8.51 -8.20
CA LEU A 36 -4.77 8.70 -7.14
C LEU A 36 -3.53 9.43 -7.64
N GLN A 37 -2.98 9.07 -8.80
CA GLN A 37 -1.84 9.79 -9.39
C GLN A 37 -2.19 11.24 -9.74
N GLY A 38 -3.43 11.50 -10.16
CA GLY A 38 -3.91 12.87 -10.37
C GLY A 38 -3.99 13.68 -9.07
N PHE A 39 -4.41 13.06 -7.97
CA PHE A 39 -4.50 13.70 -6.65
C PHE A 39 -3.13 13.87 -5.97
N ALA A 40 -2.27 12.85 -6.02
CA ALA A 40 -0.96 12.81 -5.38
C ALA A 40 0.13 12.33 -6.37
N PRO A 41 0.61 13.22 -7.28
CA PRO A 41 1.52 12.83 -8.36
C PRO A 41 2.90 12.34 -7.91
N GLN A 42 3.31 12.67 -6.69
CA GLN A 42 4.61 12.30 -6.13
C GLN A 42 4.55 11.03 -5.26
N LEU A 43 3.34 10.46 -5.09
CA LEU A 43 3.13 9.27 -4.28
C LEU A 43 3.54 8.02 -5.07
N ASP A 44 4.57 7.33 -4.59
CA ASP A 44 5.00 6.03 -5.11
C ASP A 44 4.26 4.92 -4.36
N VAL A 45 3.31 4.26 -5.02
CA VAL A 45 2.57 3.14 -4.40
C VAL A 45 3.14 1.82 -4.87
N ARG A 46 3.65 1.04 -3.92
CA ARG A 46 4.14 -0.31 -4.14
C ARG A 46 3.09 -1.32 -3.73
N LEU A 47 2.89 -2.34 -4.55
CA LEU A 47 1.96 -3.42 -4.26
C LEU A 47 2.70 -4.65 -3.75
N SER A 48 2.17 -5.24 -2.69
CA SER A 48 2.49 -6.61 -2.26
C SER A 48 1.23 -7.47 -2.26
N ASN A 49 1.41 -8.80 -2.30
CA ASN A 49 0.31 -9.76 -2.41
C ASN A 49 0.46 -10.93 -1.42
N LEU A 50 1.03 -10.64 -0.24
CA LEU A 50 1.10 -11.59 0.85
C LEU A 50 -0.30 -12.07 1.21
N SER A 51 -0.40 -13.37 1.44
CA SER A 51 -1.64 -14.09 1.74
C SER A 51 -1.55 -14.73 3.12
N GLY A 52 -2.69 -14.89 3.79
CA GLY A 52 -2.73 -15.37 5.18
C GLY A 52 -2.31 -14.30 6.18
N ARG A 53 -1.93 -14.73 7.40
CA ARG A 53 -1.49 -13.83 8.46
C ARG A 53 -0.02 -13.47 8.28
N PHE A 54 0.27 -12.18 8.27
CA PHE A 54 1.62 -11.63 8.20
C PHE A 54 1.73 -10.43 9.14
N ASN A 55 2.96 -10.05 9.48
CA ASN A 55 3.22 -8.86 10.27
C ASN A 55 3.60 -7.71 9.32
N LEU A 56 2.85 -6.60 9.37
CA LEU A 56 3.04 -5.47 8.46
C LEU A 56 4.44 -4.85 8.58
N GLU A 57 4.92 -4.67 9.81
CA GLU A 57 6.21 -4.01 10.09
C GLU A 57 7.39 -4.86 9.60
N GLN A 58 7.35 -6.18 9.83
CA GLN A 58 8.40 -7.10 9.39
C GLN A 58 8.50 -7.20 7.87
N GLU A 59 7.36 -7.08 7.19
CA GLU A 59 7.27 -7.16 5.73
C GLU A 59 7.42 -5.80 5.04
N GLY A 60 7.57 -4.71 5.80
CA GLY A 60 7.66 -3.35 5.26
C GLY A 60 6.39 -2.90 4.54
N ILE A 61 5.23 -3.34 5.04
CA ILE A 61 3.89 -3.00 4.52
C ILE A 61 3.32 -1.88 5.38
N ASP A 62 2.95 -0.77 4.75
CA ASP A 62 2.36 0.37 5.44
C ASP A 62 0.86 0.19 5.70
N ALA A 63 0.15 -0.47 4.76
CA ALA A 63 -1.27 -0.76 4.87
C ALA A 63 -1.64 -2.06 4.15
N ALA A 64 -2.72 -2.70 4.56
CA ALA A 64 -3.22 -3.92 3.94
C ALA A 64 -4.74 -3.86 3.68
N LEU A 65 -5.14 -4.28 2.49
CA LEU A 65 -6.52 -4.59 2.13
C LEU A 65 -6.70 -6.10 2.20
N VAL A 66 -7.47 -6.54 3.18
CA VAL A 66 -7.71 -7.95 3.45
C VAL A 66 -9.20 -8.27 3.38
N HIS A 67 -9.53 -9.45 2.85
CA HIS A 67 -10.85 -10.05 3.04
C HIS A 67 -10.76 -11.00 4.23
N GLY A 68 -11.70 -10.89 5.17
CA GLY A 68 -11.73 -11.77 6.33
C GLY A 68 -12.26 -11.09 7.59
N ASN A 69 -12.02 -11.73 8.73
CA ASN A 69 -12.46 -11.24 10.03
C ASN A 69 -11.40 -10.28 10.62
N PRO A 70 -11.75 -9.03 10.97
CA PRO A 70 -10.85 -8.12 11.68
C PRO A 70 -10.24 -8.70 12.97
N GLU A 71 -10.90 -9.68 13.61
CA GLU A 71 -10.37 -10.37 14.79
C GLU A 71 -9.06 -11.13 14.53
N GLU A 72 -8.73 -11.43 13.27
CA GLU A 72 -7.42 -12.02 12.91
C GLU A 72 -6.28 -11.00 12.91
N TRP A 73 -6.62 -9.70 12.96
CA TRP A 73 -5.73 -8.55 12.80
C TRP A 73 -5.75 -7.62 14.02
N GLN A 74 -6.03 -8.15 15.22
CA GLN A 74 -6.17 -7.37 16.47
C GLN A 74 -4.95 -6.51 16.83
N ASP A 75 -3.77 -6.85 16.32
CA ASP A 75 -2.54 -6.09 16.50
C ASP A 75 -2.51 -4.79 15.68
N TYR A 76 -3.50 -4.59 14.79
CA TYR A 76 -3.61 -3.48 13.85
C TYR A 76 -4.99 -2.80 13.94
N TYR A 77 -5.04 -1.52 13.54
CA TYR A 77 -6.32 -0.85 13.32
C TYR A 77 -6.95 -1.39 12.04
N CYS A 78 -8.21 -1.80 12.13
CA CYS A 78 -8.98 -2.28 10.99
C CYS A 78 -10.26 -1.45 10.83
N GLU A 79 -10.51 -1.02 9.59
CA GLU A 79 -11.74 -0.34 9.21
C GLU A 79 -12.44 -1.12 8.10
N LYS A 80 -13.75 -1.32 8.24
CA LYS A 80 -14.56 -2.01 7.23
C LYS A 80 -14.78 -1.07 6.05
N LEU A 81 -14.27 -1.44 4.88
CA LEU A 81 -14.37 -0.64 3.66
C LEU A 81 -15.61 -0.95 2.81
N SER A 82 -16.03 -2.20 2.76
CA SER A 82 -17.22 -2.63 2.00
C SER A 82 -17.76 -3.95 2.57
N GLU A 83 -19.01 -4.24 2.21
CA GLU A 83 -19.52 -5.61 2.18
C GLU A 83 -19.24 -6.22 0.80
N ASP A 84 -19.17 -7.56 0.73
CA ASP A 84 -19.10 -8.30 -0.54
C ASP A 84 -20.40 -8.14 -1.36
#